data_AF-A0A1F2PCC2-F1
#
_entry.id   AF-A0A1F2PCC2-F1
#
_cell.length_a   1.000
_cell.length_b   1.000
_cell.length_c   1.000
_cell.angle_alpha   90.00
_cell.angle_beta   90.00
_cell.angle_gamma   90.00
#
_symmetry.space_group_name_H-M   'P 1'
#
loop_
_entity.id
_entity.type
_entity.pdbx_description
1 polymer ?
#
loop_
_entity_poly.entity_id
_entity_poly.type
_entity_poly.pdbx_seq_one_letter_code
_entity_poly.pdbx_strand_id
1 'polypeptide(L)'
;MEARFKMITGERKDLEELMEIVKTYNSLAVVGCDGCVGIYQIGGFKEAESLASLLKMGDKIKNGVVQDAEAFTVIRQCDKELIEKELGGKLDKFEAIVSTACGVGVQTMAAVFEDRVVYPALNTLFMGAQDREGAELYELCKGCGDCVLHLTGGICPMTRCAKGLLNGPCGGAVDGKCEVGDYTNDCAWVLIYEKLKSMDRLDLYTTFRLPRDRRPSMSPRKLAGGAKY
;
A
#
# COMPACT_ATOMS: atom_id res chain seq x y z
N MET A 1 16.56 13.82 -5.35
CA MET A 1 15.46 14.06 -4.39
C MET A 1 14.37 13.07 -4.72
N GLU A 2 14.47 11.87 -4.16
CA GLU A 2 13.55 10.78 -4.51
C GLU A 2 12.15 11.16 -4.09
N ALA A 3 11.25 11.20 -5.06
CA ALA A 3 9.85 11.42 -4.78
C ALA A 3 9.38 10.23 -3.94
N ARG A 4 9.03 10.52 -2.68
CA ARG A 4 8.31 9.59 -1.80
C ARG A 4 6.92 9.39 -2.35
N PHE A 5 6.90 8.60 -3.42
CA PHE A 5 5.73 7.98 -3.98
C PHE A 5 5.16 7.05 -2.96
N LYS A 6 4.03 6.55 -3.36
CA LYS A 6 3.08 5.98 -2.47
C LYS A 6 2.70 4.61 -3.16
N MET A 7 2.18 3.56 -2.47
CA MET A 7 1.18 2.52 -2.84
C MET A 7 0.68 1.80 -1.56
N ILE A 8 -0.28 0.86 -1.60
CA ILE A 8 -0.30 -0.23 -0.59
C ILE A 8 0.67 -1.33 -1.05
N THR A 9 1.80 -0.89 -1.61
CA THR A 9 3.10 -1.50 -1.46
C THR A 9 3.66 -1.05 -0.11
N GLY A 10 4.69 -1.76 0.32
CA GLY A 10 5.70 -1.13 1.14
C GLY A 10 6.74 -0.41 0.29
N GLU A 11 7.60 0.33 0.96
CA GLU A 11 9.03 0.20 0.77
C GLU A 11 9.58 -0.46 2.04
N ARG A 12 10.47 -1.44 1.94
CA ARG A 12 11.09 -2.02 3.14
C ARG A 12 11.98 -0.97 3.79
N LYS A 13 11.83 -0.79 5.09
CA LYS A 13 12.73 0.07 5.88
C LYS A 13 14.19 -0.37 5.73
N ASP A 14 15.09 0.58 5.88
CA ASP A 14 16.52 0.32 5.86
C ASP A 14 16.88 -0.74 6.91
N LEU A 15 17.81 -1.63 6.57
CA LEU A 15 18.15 -2.74 7.45
C LEU A 15 18.80 -2.24 8.74
N GLU A 16 19.56 -1.15 8.72
CA GLU A 16 20.02 -0.48 9.95
C GLU A 16 18.87 0.08 10.79
N GLU A 17 17.83 0.65 10.18
CA GLU A 17 16.66 1.18 10.91
C GLU A 17 15.96 0.04 11.66
N LEU A 18 15.70 -1.08 10.96
CA LEU A 18 15.12 -2.27 11.58
C LEU A 18 16.05 -2.87 12.64
N MET A 19 17.35 -2.93 12.34
CA MET A 19 18.45 -3.23 13.27
C MET A 19 18.26 -2.56 14.63
N GLU A 20 18.20 -1.24 14.60
CA GLU A 20 18.10 -0.36 15.77
C GLU A 20 16.75 -0.46 16.49
N ILE A 21 15.65 -0.64 15.74
CA ILE A 21 14.30 -0.79 16.29
C ILE A 21 14.16 -2.06 17.15
N VAL A 22 14.73 -3.18 16.71
CA VAL A 22 14.51 -4.50 17.35
C VAL A 22 15.64 -4.93 18.29
N LYS A 23 16.71 -4.15 18.43
CA LYS A 23 17.95 -4.53 19.16
C LYS A 23 17.78 -4.95 20.62
N THR A 24 16.67 -4.59 21.27
CA THR A 24 16.40 -4.90 22.67
C THR A 24 15.79 -6.28 22.89
N TYR A 25 15.43 -6.98 21.81
CA TYR A 25 14.76 -8.27 21.84
C TYR A 25 15.69 -9.38 21.37
N ASN A 26 15.60 -10.56 21.99
CA ASN A 26 16.38 -11.75 21.65
C ASN A 26 15.61 -12.74 20.76
N SER A 27 14.29 -12.62 20.67
CA SER A 27 13.44 -13.48 19.82
C SER A 27 12.36 -12.67 19.10
N LEU A 28 12.21 -12.91 17.79
CA LEU A 28 11.38 -12.12 16.89
C LEU A 28 10.50 -13.01 15.99
N ALA A 29 9.21 -12.71 15.92
CA ALA A 29 8.34 -13.25 14.88
C ALA A 29 8.32 -12.28 13.69
N VAL A 30 8.88 -12.66 12.55
CA VAL A 30 8.78 -11.87 11.31
C VAL A 30 7.58 -12.36 10.51
N VAL A 31 6.53 -11.55 10.37
CA VAL A 31 5.24 -12.00 9.84
C VAL A 31 4.97 -11.37 8.47
N GLY A 32 4.90 -12.25 7.47
CA GLY A 32 4.50 -12.01 6.08
C GLY A 32 3.02 -11.64 5.93
N CYS A 33 2.72 -10.82 4.91
CA CYS A 33 1.37 -10.45 4.52
C CYS A 33 1.21 -10.68 3.01
N ASP A 34 0.71 -11.88 2.65
CA ASP A 34 0.59 -12.32 1.24
C ASP A 34 -0.55 -11.62 0.46
N GLY A 35 -1.12 -10.54 1.03
CA GLY A 35 -2.07 -9.65 0.39
C GLY A 35 -1.40 -8.64 -0.55
N CYS A 36 -1.79 -7.36 -0.46
CA CYS A 36 -1.35 -6.33 -1.40
C CYS A 36 0.19 -6.21 -1.53
N VAL A 37 0.93 -6.32 -0.43
CA VAL A 37 2.40 -6.19 -0.43
C VAL A 37 3.12 -7.47 -0.86
N GLY A 38 2.52 -8.65 -0.64
CA GLY A 38 3.05 -9.93 -1.12
C GLY A 38 2.92 -10.11 -2.63
N ILE A 39 1.83 -9.61 -3.25
CA ILE A 39 1.63 -9.65 -4.71
C ILE A 39 2.80 -9.00 -5.48
N TYR A 40 3.42 -7.97 -4.90
CA TYR A 40 4.53 -7.23 -5.50
C TYR A 40 5.92 -7.63 -4.96
N GLN A 41 6.02 -8.72 -4.19
CA GLN A 41 7.28 -9.25 -3.62
C GLN A 41 7.98 -8.26 -2.67
N ILE A 42 7.21 -7.58 -1.82
CA ILE A 42 7.72 -6.55 -0.88
C ILE A 42 7.56 -6.97 0.58
N GLY A 43 6.59 -7.84 0.88
CA GLY A 43 6.24 -8.19 2.26
C GLY A 43 5.45 -9.48 2.43
N GLY A 44 5.44 -10.36 1.42
CA GLY A 44 4.92 -11.71 1.56
C GLY A 44 5.88 -12.62 2.33
N PHE A 45 5.58 -13.91 2.37
CA PHE A 45 6.34 -14.89 3.17
C PHE A 45 7.85 -14.93 2.82
N LYS A 46 8.22 -14.86 1.55
CA LYS A 46 9.65 -14.87 1.11
C LYS A 46 10.43 -13.66 1.61
N GLU A 47 9.79 -12.50 1.65
CA GLU A 47 10.41 -11.27 2.16
C GLU A 47 10.53 -11.32 3.68
N ALA A 48 9.56 -11.93 4.39
CA ALA A 48 9.65 -12.21 5.82
C ALA A 48 10.76 -13.22 6.16
N GLU A 49 10.88 -14.32 5.41
CA GLU A 49 11.96 -15.32 5.55
C GLU A 49 13.35 -14.70 5.31
N SER A 50 13.46 -13.89 4.26
CA SER A 50 14.69 -13.15 3.95
C SER A 50 15.04 -12.16 5.06
N LEU A 51 14.06 -11.41 5.57
CA LEU A 51 14.27 -10.45 6.66
C LEU A 51 14.63 -11.14 7.98
N ALA A 52 13.97 -12.24 8.35
CA ALA A 52 14.31 -13.03 9.52
C ALA A 52 15.77 -13.51 9.47
N SER A 53 16.20 -14.01 8.31
CA SER A 53 17.59 -14.44 8.07
C SER A 53 18.59 -13.28 8.21
N LEU A 54 18.25 -12.10 7.67
CA LEU A 54 19.09 -10.89 7.77
C LEU A 54 19.20 -10.37 9.21
N LEU A 55 18.11 -10.39 9.99
CA LEU A 55 18.14 -10.00 11.41
C LEU A 55 19.00 -10.97 12.23
N LYS A 56 18.81 -12.29 12.04
CA LYS A 56 19.64 -13.36 12.63
C LYS A 56 21.13 -13.17 12.40
N MET A 57 21.53 -12.76 11.19
CA MET A 57 22.92 -12.54 10.82
C MET A 57 23.46 -11.18 11.28
N GLY A 58 22.68 -10.12 11.13
CA GLY A 58 23.11 -8.75 11.37
C GLY A 58 23.47 -8.49 12.84
N ASP A 59 22.64 -8.98 13.76
CA ASP A 59 22.87 -8.77 15.19
C ASP A 59 24.11 -9.52 15.70
N LYS A 60 24.34 -10.73 15.18
CA LYS A 60 25.54 -11.52 15.45
C LYS A 60 26.82 -10.82 15.02
N ILE A 61 26.77 -10.06 13.91
CA ILE A 61 27.91 -9.32 13.38
C ILE A 61 28.16 -8.02 14.17
N LYS A 62 27.10 -7.30 14.57
CA LYS A 62 27.23 -5.98 15.24
C LYS A 62 27.40 -6.08 16.75
N ASN A 63 26.62 -6.93 17.41
CA ASN A 63 26.50 -6.97 18.88
C ASN A 63 26.97 -8.31 19.48
N GLY A 64 27.27 -9.32 18.66
CA GLY A 64 27.67 -10.66 19.12
C GLY A 64 26.53 -11.51 19.69
N VAL A 65 25.31 -10.99 19.69
CA VAL A 65 24.07 -11.67 20.12
C VAL A 65 23.42 -12.33 18.91
N VAL A 66 22.77 -13.48 19.12
CA VAL A 66 22.01 -14.17 18.06
C VAL A 66 20.53 -14.00 18.36
N GLN A 67 19.88 -13.05 17.68
CA GLN A 67 18.43 -12.94 17.67
C GLN A 67 17.80 -14.19 17.03
N ASP A 68 16.90 -14.87 17.73
CA ASP A 68 16.09 -15.93 17.15
C ASP A 68 14.88 -15.34 16.40
N ALA A 69 15.10 -14.96 15.14
CA ALA A 69 14.04 -14.51 14.24
C ALA A 69 13.45 -15.68 13.43
N GLU A 70 12.15 -15.97 13.57
CA GLU A 70 11.44 -16.98 12.77
C GLU A 70 10.39 -16.33 11.88
N ALA A 71 10.20 -16.87 10.66
CA ALA A 71 9.28 -16.31 9.68
C ALA A 71 7.93 -17.02 9.68
N PHE A 72 6.87 -16.23 9.66
CA PHE A 72 5.47 -16.66 9.53
C PHE A 72 4.80 -15.90 8.38
N THR A 73 3.59 -16.27 8.03
CA THR A 73 2.74 -15.46 7.15
C THR A 73 1.27 -15.65 7.49
N VAL A 74 0.44 -14.70 7.04
CA VAL A 74 -1.01 -14.80 6.97
C VAL A 74 -1.46 -14.09 5.69
N ILE A 75 -2.49 -14.61 5.03
CA ILE A 75 -2.93 -14.09 3.72
C ILE A 75 -3.34 -12.60 3.79
N ARG A 76 -3.87 -12.14 4.93
CA ARG A 76 -4.17 -10.73 5.20
C ARG A 76 -3.98 -10.38 6.67
N GLN A 77 -2.95 -9.60 6.99
CA GLN A 77 -2.78 -9.02 8.33
C GLN A 77 -3.79 -7.90 8.65
N CYS A 78 -4.57 -7.42 7.69
CA CYS A 78 -5.66 -6.46 7.94
C CYS A 78 -7.00 -7.13 8.31
N ASP A 79 -6.98 -8.42 8.60
CA ASP A 79 -8.15 -9.24 8.94
C ASP A 79 -7.90 -9.95 10.29
N LYS A 80 -8.71 -9.63 11.29
CA LYS A 80 -8.50 -10.11 12.66
C LYS A 80 -8.71 -11.62 12.79
N GLU A 81 -9.75 -12.17 12.16
CA GLU A 81 -10.09 -13.59 12.27
C GLU A 81 -9.01 -14.47 11.62
N LEU A 82 -8.45 -14.02 10.50
CA LEU A 82 -7.32 -14.71 9.85
C LEU A 82 -6.06 -14.69 10.72
N ILE A 83 -5.74 -13.57 11.38
CA ILE A 83 -4.61 -13.52 12.32
C ILE A 83 -4.82 -14.48 13.49
N GLU A 84 -5.98 -14.41 14.17
CA GLU A 84 -6.27 -15.25 15.34
C GLU A 84 -6.23 -16.74 14.98
N LYS A 85 -6.79 -17.12 13.83
CA LYS A 85 -6.85 -18.51 13.35
C LYS A 85 -5.51 -19.06 12.86
N GLU A 86 -4.72 -18.26 12.14
CA GLU A 86 -3.47 -18.73 11.52
C GLU A 86 -2.24 -18.54 12.41
N LEU A 87 -2.24 -17.55 13.31
CA LEU A 87 -1.08 -17.16 14.12
C LEU A 87 -1.31 -17.24 15.64
N GLY A 88 -2.55 -17.37 16.11
CA GLY A 88 -2.86 -17.49 17.55
C GLY A 88 -2.12 -18.67 18.21
N GLY A 89 -1.52 -18.42 19.39
CA GLY A 89 -0.71 -19.41 20.12
C GLY A 89 0.69 -19.67 19.55
N LYS A 90 0.96 -19.32 18.28
CA LYS A 90 2.25 -19.58 17.61
C LYS A 90 3.29 -18.51 17.91
N LEU A 91 2.84 -17.26 18.11
CA LEU A 91 3.74 -16.12 18.32
C LEU A 91 4.09 -15.90 19.80
N ASP A 92 3.41 -16.60 20.70
CA ASP A 92 3.51 -16.52 22.17
C ASP A 92 4.92 -16.79 22.73
N LYS A 93 5.81 -17.37 21.92
CA LYS A 93 7.22 -17.63 22.29
C LYS A 93 8.21 -16.51 21.91
N PHE A 94 7.82 -15.49 21.14
CA PHE A 94 8.73 -14.44 20.66
C PHE A 94 8.51 -13.11 21.40
N GLU A 95 9.57 -12.43 21.81
CA GLU A 95 9.47 -11.20 22.60
C GLU A 95 8.83 -10.02 21.83
N ALA A 96 9.02 -9.94 20.51
CA ALA A 96 8.37 -8.94 19.66
C ALA A 96 8.00 -9.47 18.27
N ILE A 97 7.13 -8.73 17.57
CA ILE A 97 6.65 -9.07 16.22
C ILE A 97 7.13 -7.99 15.23
N VAL A 98 7.65 -8.42 14.08
CA VAL A 98 8.07 -7.57 12.96
C VAL A 98 7.15 -7.86 11.78
N SER A 99 6.21 -6.95 11.52
CA SER A 99 5.20 -7.11 10.46
C SER A 99 5.70 -6.55 9.14
N THR A 100 5.75 -7.37 8.10
CA THR A 100 5.96 -6.92 6.71
C THR A 100 4.64 -6.57 6.01
N ALA A 101 3.65 -6.07 6.74
CA ALA A 101 2.40 -5.55 6.18
C ALA A 101 2.43 -4.03 5.95
N CYS A 102 1.37 -3.52 5.32
CA CYS A 102 1.06 -2.10 5.36
C CYS A 102 0.56 -1.68 6.76
N GLY A 103 0.53 -0.37 7.03
CA GLY A 103 0.18 0.19 8.35
C GLY A 103 -1.21 -0.18 8.86
N VAL A 104 -2.15 -0.60 8.00
CA VAL A 104 -3.43 -1.19 8.45
C VAL A 104 -3.19 -2.55 9.08
N GLY A 105 -2.42 -3.42 8.42
CA GLY A 105 -2.09 -4.74 8.94
C GLY A 105 -1.25 -4.68 10.22
N VAL A 106 -0.28 -3.76 10.29
CA VAL A 106 0.53 -3.54 11.51
C VAL A 106 -0.37 -3.16 12.70
N GLN A 107 -1.34 -2.25 12.50
CA GLN A 107 -2.29 -1.86 13.55
C GLN A 107 -3.26 -2.99 13.93
N THR A 108 -3.74 -3.79 12.96
CA THR A 108 -4.61 -4.93 13.25
C THR A 108 -3.87 -6.03 14.01
N MET A 109 -2.62 -6.35 13.63
CA MET A 109 -1.74 -7.25 14.39
C MET A 109 -1.55 -6.77 15.83
N ALA A 110 -1.25 -5.48 16.02
CA ALA A 110 -1.09 -4.88 17.36
C ALA A 110 -2.38 -4.93 18.21
N ALA A 111 -3.56 -4.96 17.57
CA ALA A 111 -4.86 -5.10 18.23
C ALA A 111 -5.29 -6.57 18.43
N VAL A 112 -4.48 -7.55 18.00
CA VAL A 112 -4.67 -8.97 18.30
C VAL A 112 -3.66 -9.44 19.35
N PHE A 113 -2.40 -9.02 19.23
CA PHE A 113 -1.33 -9.33 20.17
C PHE A 113 -1.13 -8.18 21.17
N GLU A 114 -2.14 -7.93 22.01
CA GLU A 114 -2.16 -6.80 22.96
C GLU A 114 -1.03 -6.82 24.01
N ASP A 115 -0.45 -8.00 24.25
CA ASP A 115 0.67 -8.23 25.17
C ASP A 115 2.05 -7.93 24.56
N ARG A 116 2.12 -7.60 23.26
CA ARG A 116 3.36 -7.56 22.47
C ARG A 116 3.48 -6.32 21.61
N VAL A 117 4.72 -5.90 21.37
CA VAL A 117 5.00 -4.81 20.44
C VAL A 117 5.08 -5.35 19.01
N VAL A 118 4.33 -4.72 18.10
CA VAL A 118 4.35 -5.00 16.66
C VAL A 118 5.02 -3.85 15.92
N TYR A 119 6.20 -4.11 15.35
CA TYR A 119 6.96 -3.14 14.58
C TYR A 119 6.66 -3.23 13.08
N PRO A 120 6.52 -2.09 12.37
CA PRO A 120 6.41 -2.09 10.92
C PRO A 120 7.78 -2.33 10.28
N ALA A 121 7.90 -3.35 9.43
CA ALA A 121 9.06 -3.55 8.56
C ALA A 121 9.00 -2.70 7.27
N LEU A 122 7.80 -2.20 6.93
CA LEU A 122 7.53 -1.47 5.70
C LEU A 122 7.05 -0.04 5.99
N ASN A 123 7.54 0.93 5.22
CA ASN A 123 6.87 2.22 5.06
C ASN A 123 5.67 2.03 4.13
N THR A 124 4.46 2.45 4.52
CA THR A 124 3.24 2.40 3.67
C THR A 124 3.03 3.71 2.93
N LEU A 125 2.44 3.63 1.74
CA LEU A 125 2.69 4.58 0.68
C LEU A 125 1.33 5.27 0.14
N PHE A 126 0.52 4.78 -0.84
CA PHE A 126 -0.72 5.26 -1.62
C PHE A 126 -1.72 4.09 -1.76
N MET A 127 -2.49 3.98 -2.86
CA MET A 127 -3.22 2.80 -3.35
C MET A 127 -3.09 2.75 -4.88
N GLY A 128 -2.65 1.62 -5.44
CA GLY A 128 -2.21 1.56 -6.84
C GLY A 128 -1.99 0.14 -7.36
N ALA A 129 -1.28 0.01 -8.46
CA ALA A 129 -0.85 -1.27 -9.03
C ALA A 129 0.50 -1.12 -9.74
N GLN A 130 1.24 -2.23 -9.84
CA GLN A 130 2.40 -2.35 -10.73
C GLN A 130 1.94 -2.68 -12.15
N ASP A 131 2.58 -2.10 -13.15
CA ASP A 131 2.55 -2.64 -14.50
C ASP A 131 3.48 -3.86 -14.59
N ARG A 132 2.99 -4.95 -15.19
CA ARG A 132 3.75 -6.21 -15.30
C ARG A 132 4.85 -6.15 -16.35
N GLU A 133 4.75 -5.25 -17.33
CA GLU A 133 5.70 -5.16 -18.44
C GLU A 133 6.81 -4.15 -18.14
N GLY A 134 6.48 -2.96 -17.64
CA GLY A 134 7.46 -1.93 -17.24
C GLY A 134 8.04 -2.08 -15.83
N ALA A 135 7.48 -2.94 -14.97
CA ALA A 135 7.78 -3.04 -13.53
C ALA A 135 7.53 -1.75 -12.70
N GLU A 136 6.98 -0.70 -13.32
CA GLU A 136 6.66 0.58 -12.69
C GLU A 136 5.41 0.52 -11.81
N LEU A 137 5.37 1.35 -10.76
CA LEU A 137 4.24 1.45 -9.82
C LEU A 137 3.43 2.72 -10.05
N TYR A 138 2.11 2.58 -10.23
CA TYR A 138 1.20 3.68 -10.56
C TYR A 138 0.18 3.96 -9.46
N GLU A 139 -0.03 5.24 -9.11
CA GLU A 139 -1.16 5.64 -8.25
C GLU A 139 -2.46 5.48 -9.04
N LEU A 140 -3.39 4.68 -8.50
CA LEU A 140 -4.69 4.46 -9.13
C LEU A 140 -5.86 4.96 -8.27
N CYS A 141 -5.72 5.02 -6.94
CA CYS A 141 -6.77 5.46 -6.03
C CYS A 141 -6.26 6.37 -4.91
N LYS A 142 -7.07 7.39 -4.57
CA LYS A 142 -6.84 8.29 -3.42
C LYS A 142 -7.76 8.02 -2.22
N GLY A 143 -8.58 6.96 -2.25
CA GLY A 143 -9.51 6.61 -1.15
C GLY A 143 -10.59 7.67 -0.85
N CYS A 144 -10.88 8.56 -1.81
CA CYS A 144 -11.59 9.82 -1.57
C CYS A 144 -13.12 9.74 -1.32
N GLY A 145 -13.67 8.55 -1.09
CA GLY A 145 -15.07 8.34 -0.65
C GLY A 145 -16.19 8.56 -1.67
N ASP A 146 -15.89 9.13 -2.85
CA ASP A 146 -16.87 9.45 -3.89
C ASP A 146 -16.28 9.13 -5.27
N CYS A 147 -16.77 8.06 -5.90
CA CYS A 147 -16.11 7.37 -7.00
C CYS A 147 -16.73 7.68 -8.37
N VAL A 148 -15.97 8.36 -9.22
CA VAL A 148 -16.39 8.77 -10.57
C VAL A 148 -15.90 7.86 -11.71
N LEU A 149 -15.29 6.71 -11.41
CA LEU A 149 -14.69 5.82 -12.42
C LEU A 149 -15.68 5.33 -13.50
N HIS A 150 -16.95 5.20 -13.11
CA HIS A 150 -18.06 4.85 -14.01
C HIS A 150 -18.34 5.92 -15.08
N LEU A 151 -17.88 7.16 -14.88
CA LEU A 151 -18.01 8.29 -15.81
C LEU A 151 -16.73 8.57 -16.62
N THR A 152 -15.64 7.85 -16.36
CA THR A 152 -14.30 8.16 -16.92
C THR A 152 -13.59 6.91 -17.47
N GLY A 153 -14.38 5.88 -17.84
CA GLY A 153 -13.87 4.66 -18.45
C GLY A 153 -12.92 3.84 -17.58
N GLY A 154 -13.03 3.95 -16.26
CA GLY A 154 -12.14 3.28 -15.30
C GLY A 154 -10.83 4.03 -14.98
N ILE A 155 -10.58 5.19 -15.57
CA ILE A 155 -9.38 5.99 -15.32
C ILE A 155 -9.71 7.09 -14.30
N CYS A 156 -9.03 7.11 -13.15
CA CYS A 156 -9.35 8.05 -12.08
C CYS A 156 -8.85 9.48 -12.39
N PRO A 157 -9.74 10.47 -12.65
CA PRO A 157 -9.30 11.83 -12.93
C PRO A 157 -8.69 12.50 -11.70
N MET A 158 -9.09 12.10 -10.49
CA MET A 158 -8.58 12.64 -9.22
C MET A 158 -7.15 12.19 -8.91
N THR A 159 -6.80 10.99 -9.36
CA THR A 159 -5.50 10.36 -9.11
C THR A 159 -4.55 10.64 -10.26
N ARG A 160 -4.95 10.29 -11.50
CA ARG A 160 -4.08 10.34 -12.69
C ARG A 160 -3.88 11.75 -13.23
N CYS A 161 -4.77 12.71 -12.97
CA CYS A 161 -4.53 14.10 -13.32
C CYS A 161 -3.79 14.81 -12.18
N ALA A 162 -2.61 15.35 -12.46
CA ALA A 162 -1.84 16.14 -11.48
C ALA A 162 -2.64 17.33 -10.88
N LYS A 163 -3.59 17.88 -11.65
CA LYS A 163 -4.50 18.97 -11.23
C LYS A 163 -5.84 18.48 -10.65
N GLY A 164 -6.12 17.18 -10.66
CA GLY A 164 -7.36 16.59 -10.11
C GLY A 164 -8.66 17.06 -10.79
N LEU A 165 -8.61 17.37 -12.09
CA LEU A 165 -9.72 18.01 -12.82
C LEU A 165 -10.83 17.02 -13.16
N LEU A 166 -12.08 17.44 -12.95
CA LEU A 166 -13.28 16.60 -13.14
C LEU A 166 -13.98 16.77 -14.49
N ASN A 167 -13.70 17.86 -15.21
CA ASN A 167 -14.46 18.27 -16.40
C ASN A 167 -13.51 18.62 -17.54
N GLY A 168 -12.76 17.63 -18.02
CA GLY A 168 -11.90 17.77 -19.21
C GLY A 168 -10.46 18.23 -18.94
N PRO A 169 -9.66 18.33 -20.01
CA PRO A 169 -8.26 18.75 -19.97
C PRO A 169 -8.11 20.25 -19.73
N CYS A 170 -6.98 20.66 -19.14
CA CYS A 170 -6.65 22.08 -18.88
C CYS A 170 -5.95 22.82 -20.03
N GLY A 171 -5.83 22.21 -21.23
CA GLY A 171 -4.99 22.75 -22.32
C GLY A 171 -3.48 22.55 -22.14
N GLY A 172 -3.00 22.36 -20.91
CA GLY A 172 -1.60 22.05 -20.57
C GLY A 172 -1.14 20.62 -20.89
N ALA A 173 -1.49 20.12 -22.08
CA ALA A 173 -1.09 18.81 -22.56
C ALA A 173 -0.59 18.91 -24.01
N VAL A 174 0.58 18.33 -24.26
CA VAL A 174 1.26 18.31 -25.56
C VAL A 174 1.53 16.85 -25.91
N ASP A 175 1.19 16.42 -27.13
CA ASP A 175 1.37 15.05 -27.64
C ASP A 175 0.88 13.94 -26.68
N GLY A 176 -0.25 14.20 -26.01
CA GLY A 176 -0.86 13.28 -25.03
C GLY A 176 -0.24 13.32 -23.63
N LYS A 177 0.88 14.02 -23.44
CA LYS A 177 1.62 14.13 -22.18
C LYS A 177 1.21 15.36 -21.35
N CYS A 178 1.37 15.28 -20.03
CA CYS A 178 1.03 16.35 -19.10
C CYS A 178 2.24 17.26 -18.83
N GLU A 179 2.03 18.59 -18.85
CA GLU A 179 3.07 19.57 -18.48
C GLU A 179 3.63 19.38 -17.05
N VAL A 180 2.89 18.71 -16.16
CA VAL A 180 3.32 18.48 -14.77
C VAL A 180 4.20 17.22 -14.72
N GLY A 181 5.49 17.42 -14.46
CA GLY A 181 6.51 16.39 -14.56
C GLY A 181 7.13 16.32 -15.96
N ASP A 182 7.40 17.48 -16.56
CA ASP A 182 8.25 17.63 -17.76
C ASP A 182 7.85 16.75 -18.94
N TYR A 183 6.53 16.60 -19.17
CA TYR A 183 5.95 15.78 -20.25
C TYR A 183 6.29 14.28 -20.21
N THR A 184 6.77 13.75 -19.08
CA THR A 184 6.97 12.31 -18.88
C THR A 184 5.63 11.57 -18.71
N ASN A 185 4.76 12.11 -17.86
CA ASN A 185 3.47 11.54 -17.47
C ASN A 185 2.40 11.69 -18.55
N ASP A 186 1.55 10.68 -18.74
CA ASP A 186 0.38 10.78 -19.61
C ASP A 186 -0.69 11.73 -19.06
N CYS A 187 -1.32 12.50 -19.94
CA CYS A 187 -2.48 13.30 -19.58
C CYS A 187 -3.70 12.39 -19.36
N ALA A 188 -4.15 12.31 -18.11
CA ALA A 188 -5.32 11.51 -17.73
C ALA A 188 -6.56 11.75 -18.61
N TRP A 189 -6.81 12.99 -19.04
CA TRP A 189 -7.97 13.31 -19.87
C TRP A 189 -7.84 12.84 -21.33
N VAL A 190 -6.61 12.73 -21.86
CA VAL A 190 -6.36 12.09 -23.16
C VAL A 190 -6.59 10.58 -23.04
N LEU A 191 -6.08 9.95 -21.97
CA LEU A 191 -6.35 8.54 -21.70
C LEU A 191 -7.84 8.25 -21.50
N ILE A 192 -8.57 9.11 -20.78
CA ILE A 192 -10.03 9.00 -20.60
C ILE A 192 -10.75 9.11 -21.94
N TYR A 193 -10.35 10.04 -22.81
CA TYR A 193 -10.93 10.20 -24.14
C TYR A 193 -10.77 8.93 -24.99
N GLU A 194 -9.54 8.43 -25.18
CA GLU A 194 -9.31 7.23 -25.99
C GLU A 194 -9.97 5.98 -25.37
N LYS A 195 -10.00 5.88 -24.03
CA LYS A 195 -10.69 4.79 -23.35
C LYS A 195 -12.20 4.83 -23.54
N LEU A 196 -12.83 6.00 -23.46
CA LEU A 196 -14.27 6.14 -23.72
C LEU A 196 -14.62 5.96 -25.21
N LYS A 197 -13.78 6.46 -26.12
CA LYS A 197 -13.90 6.28 -27.57
C LYS A 197 -13.84 4.81 -27.98
N SER A 198 -12.89 4.03 -27.43
CA SER A 198 -12.79 2.58 -27.70
C SER A 198 -13.95 1.74 -27.14
N MET A 199 -14.82 2.34 -26.31
CA MET A 199 -16.03 1.70 -25.77
C MET A 199 -17.33 2.28 -26.34
N ASP A 200 -17.26 3.19 -27.31
CA ASP A 200 -18.40 3.97 -27.84
C ASP A 200 -19.18 4.74 -26.75
N ARG A 201 -18.45 5.35 -25.81
CA ARG A 201 -18.98 6.06 -24.63
C ARG A 201 -18.54 7.52 -24.52
N LEU A 202 -18.42 8.21 -25.65
CA LEU A 202 -18.05 9.64 -25.67
C LEU A 202 -19.14 10.57 -25.10
N ASP A 203 -20.37 10.08 -24.90
CA ASP A 203 -21.43 10.73 -24.11
C ASP A 203 -20.96 11.11 -22.70
N LEU A 204 -20.18 10.23 -22.07
CA LEU A 204 -19.63 10.46 -20.73
C LEU A 204 -18.52 11.51 -20.74
N TYR A 205 -17.82 11.71 -21.87
CA TYR A 205 -16.71 12.67 -21.94
C TYR A 205 -17.21 14.12 -21.84
N THR A 206 -18.33 14.42 -22.50
CA THR A 206 -18.97 15.75 -22.51
C THR A 206 -19.89 16.00 -21.30
N THR A 207 -20.21 14.96 -20.52
CA THR A 207 -21.04 15.08 -19.32
C THR A 207 -20.39 15.99 -18.28
N PHE A 208 -21.10 17.05 -17.87
CA PHE A 208 -20.67 17.95 -16.80
C PHE A 208 -20.85 17.30 -15.42
N ARG A 209 -19.79 17.30 -14.60
CA ARG A 209 -19.76 16.77 -13.24
C ARG A 209 -19.75 17.93 -12.25
N LEU A 210 -20.67 17.92 -11.29
CA LEU A 210 -20.76 18.94 -10.24
C LEU A 210 -19.48 18.98 -9.38
N PRO A 211 -19.20 20.12 -8.72
CA PRO A 211 -18.16 20.20 -7.69
C PRO A 211 -18.36 19.12 -6.62
N ARG A 212 -17.31 18.33 -6.36
CA ARG A 212 -17.39 17.19 -5.43
C ARG A 212 -17.50 17.66 -3.98
N ASP A 213 -18.32 16.95 -3.21
CA ASP A 213 -18.26 17.02 -1.76
C ASP A 213 -16.91 16.46 -1.29
N ARG A 214 -16.16 17.27 -0.53
CA ARG A 214 -14.86 16.86 0.04
C ARG A 214 -14.98 16.24 1.43
N ARG A 215 -16.16 16.28 2.07
CA ARG A 215 -16.39 15.67 3.39
C ARG A 215 -16.14 14.15 3.38
N PRO A 216 -16.58 13.36 2.37
CA PRO A 216 -16.23 11.94 2.26
C PRO A 216 -14.75 11.66 2.02
N SER A 217 -13.99 12.65 1.55
CA SER A 217 -12.53 12.55 1.37
C SER A 217 -11.74 12.80 2.67
N MET A 218 -12.40 13.22 3.75
CA MET A 218 -11.81 13.18 5.08
C MET A 218 -11.84 11.75 5.58
N SER A 219 -10.71 11.22 6.08
CA SER A 219 -10.63 9.88 6.66
C SER A 219 -11.71 9.72 7.75
N PRO A 220 -12.77 8.90 7.54
CA PRO A 220 -13.98 8.99 8.35
C PRO A 220 -13.79 8.52 9.79
N ARG A 221 -12.67 7.82 10.08
CA ARG A 221 -12.33 7.09 11.33
C ARG A 221 -13.29 5.96 11.68
N LYS A 222 -14.59 6.11 11.43
CA LYS A 222 -15.63 5.10 11.59
C LYS A 222 -16.74 5.35 10.55
N LEU A 223 -17.21 4.30 9.90
CA LEU A 223 -18.44 4.31 9.10
C LEU A 223 -19.43 3.29 9.68
N ALA A 224 -20.71 3.62 9.66
CA ALA A 224 -21.78 2.66 9.96
C ALA A 224 -22.14 1.88 8.68
N GLY A 225 -22.68 0.67 8.84
CA GLY A 225 -23.16 -0.14 7.71
C GLY A 225 -22.16 -1.16 7.14
N GLY A 226 -21.05 -1.44 7.84
CA GLY A 226 -20.28 -2.65 7.57
C GLY A 226 -21.13 -3.90 7.79
N ALA A 227 -20.92 -4.94 6.97
CA ALA A 227 -21.55 -6.24 7.18
C ALA A 227 -21.14 -6.78 8.57
N LYS A 228 -22.12 -7.28 9.32
CA LYS A 228 -21.84 -8.11 10.50
C LYS A 228 -21.65 -9.52 10.01
N TYR A 229 -20.49 -10.08 10.32
CA TYR A 229 -20.21 -11.51 10.25
C TYR A 229 -20.42 -12.10 11.65
#